data_AF-A0A2N3EMJ7-F1
#
_entry.id   AF-A0A2N3EMJ7-F1
#
_cell.length_a   1.000
_cell.length_b   1.000
_cell.length_c   1.000
_cell.angle_alpha   90.00
_cell.angle_beta   90.00
_cell.angle_gamma   90.00
#
_symmetry.space_group_name_H-M   'P 1'
#
loop_
_entity.id
_entity.type
_entity.pdbx_description
1 polymer ?
#
loop_
_entity_poly.entity_id
_entity_poly.type
_entity_poly.pdbx_seq_one_letter_code
_entity_poly.pdbx_strand_id
1 'polypeptide(L)'
;MLRVLKPGGRVAISDIVSDEEVPEHLRADAELWSGCISGAFQERAFIEAFEAAGFYGICIEKRDETPWRVVEGIEFRSVTVTAYKGKEGSCLERNQAVIYSGPWREVHDDDGHVFRRGSPIAVCDKTFGILTREPYASQIVAVPPRIGIPVEDAIPFDCGPSPVRHPRVTKGLDYAGTTQERRSACGPDEGCC
;
A
#
# COMPACT_ATOMS: atom_id res chain seq x y z
N MET A 1 -5.90 -6.76 17.12
CA MET A 1 -6.80 -6.95 15.95
C MET A 1 -6.19 -7.85 14.88
N LEU A 2 -4.91 -7.70 14.51
CA LEU A 2 -4.27 -8.50 13.46
C LEU A 2 -4.51 -10.02 13.53
N ARG A 3 -4.42 -10.62 14.73
CA ARG A 3 -4.56 -12.07 14.93
C ARG A 3 -5.86 -12.67 14.36
N VAL A 4 -6.98 -11.95 14.45
CA VAL A 4 -8.30 -12.49 14.07
C VAL A 4 -8.64 -12.29 12.58
N LEU A 5 -7.92 -11.40 11.89
CA LEU A 5 -8.13 -11.20 10.46
C LEU A 5 -7.55 -12.37 9.65
N LYS A 6 -8.25 -12.74 8.58
CA LYS A 6 -7.70 -13.63 7.54
C LYS A 6 -6.65 -12.86 6.72
N PRO A 7 -5.69 -13.54 6.08
CA PRO A 7 -4.80 -12.90 5.10
C PRO A 7 -5.60 -12.20 4.00
N GLY A 8 -5.20 -10.98 3.63
CA GLY A 8 -5.95 -10.07 2.75
C GLY A 8 -7.10 -9.31 3.43
N GLY A 9 -7.34 -9.55 4.72
CA GLY A 9 -8.37 -8.85 5.49
C GLY A 9 -8.02 -7.37 5.71
N ARG A 10 -9.06 -6.54 5.71
CA ARG A 10 -8.98 -5.09 5.94
C ARG A 10 -9.62 -4.73 7.28
N VAL A 11 -9.00 -3.82 8.01
CA VAL A 11 -9.60 -3.15 9.17
C VAL A 11 -9.95 -1.71 8.80
N ALA A 12 -11.01 -1.18 9.41
CA ALA A 12 -11.38 0.23 9.37
C ALA A 12 -11.74 0.64 10.80
N ILE A 13 -10.98 1.54 11.40
CA ILE A 13 -11.20 2.01 12.78
C ILE A 13 -11.44 3.51 12.71
N SER A 14 -12.56 3.96 13.29
CA SER A 14 -12.85 5.37 13.51
C SER A 14 -12.80 5.62 15.01
N ASP A 15 -11.95 6.56 15.43
CA ASP A 15 -11.72 6.86 16.84
C ASP A 15 -11.47 8.36 17.05
N ILE A 16 -11.49 8.78 18.32
CA ILE A 16 -11.07 10.12 18.74
C ILE A 16 -9.58 10.10 19.02
N VAL A 17 -8.86 11.02 18.38
CA VAL A 17 -7.42 11.23 18.59
C VAL A 17 -7.15 12.66 19.04
N SER A 18 -6.03 12.84 19.73
CA SER A 18 -5.51 14.16 20.11
C SER A 18 -4.35 14.57 19.20
N ASP A 19 -4.18 15.88 18.99
CA ASP A 19 -3.00 16.42 18.29
C ASP A 19 -1.73 16.36 19.16
N GLU A 20 -1.88 16.52 20.47
CA GLU A 20 -0.81 16.42 21.47
C GLU A 20 -0.99 15.21 22.41
N GLU A 21 0.04 14.86 23.18
CA GLU A 21 -0.07 13.82 24.20
C GLU A 21 -0.95 14.30 25.36
N VAL A 22 -1.98 13.53 25.70
CA VAL A 22 -2.88 13.84 26.83
C VAL A 22 -2.10 13.73 28.15
N PRO A 23 -1.95 14.81 28.94
CA PRO A 23 -1.25 14.81 30.22
C PRO A 23 -1.91 13.89 31.26
N GLU A 24 -1.11 13.40 32.20
CA GLU A 24 -1.56 12.41 33.20
C GLU A 24 -2.75 12.89 34.04
N HIS A 25 -2.83 14.18 34.38
CA HIS A 25 -3.96 14.71 35.15
C HIS A 25 -5.28 14.64 34.38
N LEU A 26 -5.27 14.81 33.06
CA LEU A 26 -6.45 14.63 32.20
C LEU A 26 -6.76 13.15 31.96
N ARG A 27 -5.74 12.29 31.96
CA ARG A 27 -5.94 10.82 31.87
C ARG A 27 -6.62 10.25 33.13
N ALA A 28 -6.29 10.80 34.29
CA ALA A 28 -6.85 10.40 35.58
C ALA A 28 -8.25 10.98 35.87
N ASP A 29 -8.75 11.89 35.02
CA ASP A 29 -10.06 12.52 35.19
C ASP A 29 -11.19 11.58 34.74
N ALA A 30 -12.04 11.18 35.69
CA ALA A 30 -13.14 10.25 35.46
C ALA A 30 -14.26 10.83 34.58
N GLU A 31 -14.46 12.14 34.54
CA GLU A 31 -15.46 12.76 33.67
C GLU A 31 -15.00 12.74 32.21
N LEU A 32 -13.71 13.01 31.97
CA LEU A 32 -13.09 12.96 30.64
C LEU A 32 -12.96 11.53 30.10
N TRP A 33 -12.91 10.53 30.97
CA TRP A 33 -12.87 9.11 30.58
C TRP A 33 -14.10 8.71 29.76
N SER A 34 -15.29 9.11 30.21
CA SER A 34 -16.55 8.78 29.52
C SER A 34 -16.70 9.46 28.16
N GLY A 35 -15.92 10.53 27.90
CA GLY A 35 -15.90 11.28 26.65
C GLY A 35 -14.88 10.81 25.62
N CYS A 36 -14.19 9.69 25.85
CA CYS A 36 -13.09 9.18 25.01
C CYS A 36 -11.88 10.14 24.90
N ILE A 37 -11.65 10.97 25.92
CA ILE A 37 -10.58 11.99 25.93
C ILE A 37 -9.35 11.47 26.67
N SER A 38 -9.56 10.97 27.90
CA SER A 38 -8.49 10.49 28.78
C SER A 38 -7.67 9.33 28.19
N GLY A 39 -8.30 8.51 27.34
CA GLY A 39 -7.65 7.39 26.65
C GLY A 39 -7.29 7.64 25.19
N ALA A 40 -7.48 8.87 24.69
CA ALA A 40 -7.25 9.16 23.28
C ALA A 40 -5.78 8.94 22.92
N PHE A 41 -5.54 8.23 21.81
CA PHE A 41 -4.23 8.19 21.22
C PHE A 41 -3.89 9.55 20.62
N GLN A 42 -2.64 9.95 20.74
CA GLN A 42 -2.12 11.05 19.95
C GLN A 42 -2.01 10.61 18.49
N GLU A 43 -2.29 11.51 17.54
CA GLU A 43 -2.57 11.16 16.14
C GLU A 43 -1.45 10.33 15.46
N ARG A 44 -0.16 10.71 15.63
CA ARG A 44 0.96 9.87 15.10
C ARG A 44 1.03 8.51 15.80
N ALA A 45 0.83 8.46 17.13
CA ALA A 45 0.91 7.23 17.90
C ALA A 45 -0.20 6.25 17.51
N PHE A 46 -1.34 6.78 17.06
CA PHE A 46 -2.43 5.96 16.51
C PHE A 46 -1.98 5.23 15.24
N ILE A 47 -1.32 5.92 14.31
CA ILE A 47 -0.77 5.31 13.07
C ILE A 47 0.37 4.34 13.39
N GLU A 48 1.32 4.74 14.24
CA GLU A 48 2.43 3.90 14.70
C GLU A 48 1.94 2.60 15.35
N ALA A 49 0.78 2.61 16.02
CA ALA A 49 0.18 1.40 16.59
C ALA A 49 -0.26 0.39 15.51
N PHE A 50 -0.70 0.84 14.32
CA PHE A 50 -0.98 -0.06 13.20
C PHE A 50 0.31 -0.66 12.62
N GLU A 51 1.34 0.16 12.47
CA GLU A 51 2.66 -0.27 11.98
C GLU A 51 3.27 -1.31 12.92
N ALA A 52 3.33 -1.01 14.23
CA ALA A 52 3.85 -1.91 15.27
C ALA A 52 3.04 -3.20 15.38
N ALA A 53 1.74 -3.16 15.06
CA ALA A 53 0.89 -4.34 14.99
C ALA A 53 1.12 -5.18 13.73
N GLY A 54 1.92 -4.72 12.75
CA GLY A 54 2.26 -5.47 11.53
C GLY A 54 1.25 -5.33 10.40
N PHE A 55 0.39 -4.30 10.43
CA PHE A 55 -0.46 -3.97 9.29
C PHE A 55 0.35 -3.36 8.15
N TYR A 56 -0.27 -3.27 6.97
CA TYR A 56 0.26 -2.58 5.79
C TYR A 56 -0.84 -1.77 5.10
N GLY A 57 -0.46 -0.87 4.20
CA GLY A 57 -1.42 -0.06 3.45
C GLY A 57 -2.26 0.79 4.38
N ILE A 58 -1.60 1.37 5.39
CA ILE A 58 -2.25 2.18 6.42
C ILE A 58 -2.62 3.51 5.79
N CYS A 59 -3.90 3.87 5.81
CA CYS A 59 -4.43 5.07 5.17
C CYS A 59 -5.36 5.82 6.11
N ILE A 60 -5.21 7.14 6.19
CA ILE A 60 -6.20 8.03 6.81
C ILE A 60 -7.31 8.26 5.78
N GLU A 61 -8.46 7.61 5.97
CA GLU A 61 -9.63 7.73 5.09
C GLU A 61 -10.43 9.00 5.39
N LYS A 62 -10.44 9.40 6.66
CA LYS A 62 -11.16 10.58 7.12
C LYS A 62 -10.39 11.19 8.29
N ARG A 63 -10.29 12.51 8.27
CA ARG A 63 -9.82 13.30 9.41
C ARG A 63 -10.69 14.54 9.48
N ASP A 64 -11.38 14.72 10.58
CA ASP A 64 -12.23 15.89 10.75
C ASP A 64 -11.36 17.15 10.86
N GLU A 65 -11.69 18.16 10.06
CA GLU A 65 -10.94 19.43 10.01
C GLU A 65 -11.08 20.19 11.32
N THR A 66 -12.32 20.30 11.81
CA THR A 66 -12.65 20.96 13.07
C THR A 66 -12.60 19.95 14.22
N PRO A 67 -11.94 20.28 15.34
CA PRO A 67 -12.00 19.45 16.53
C PRO A 67 -13.43 19.42 17.09
N TRP A 68 -13.83 18.25 17.55
CA TRP A 68 -15.10 18.06 18.26
C TRP A 68 -15.04 18.71 19.66
N ARG A 69 -13.85 18.72 20.27
CA ARG A 69 -13.62 19.27 21.61
C ARG A 69 -12.18 19.75 21.77
N VAL A 70 -12.00 20.79 22.58
CA VAL A 70 -10.70 21.30 23.00
C VAL A 70 -10.63 21.31 24.51
N VAL A 71 -9.56 20.78 25.10
CA VAL A 71 -9.33 20.76 26.56
C VAL A 71 -7.91 21.23 26.84
N GLU A 72 -7.77 22.32 27.60
CA GLU A 72 -6.46 22.92 27.91
C GLU A 72 -5.60 23.23 26.67
N GLY A 73 -6.25 23.49 25.52
CA GLY A 73 -5.58 23.76 24.24
C GLY A 73 -5.36 22.53 23.36
N ILE A 74 -5.57 21.32 23.89
CA ILE A 74 -5.43 20.05 23.15
C ILE A 74 -6.68 19.82 22.30
N GLU A 75 -6.51 19.62 21.00
CA GLU A 75 -7.59 19.42 20.04
C GLU A 75 -7.91 17.94 19.85
N PHE A 76 -9.15 17.56 20.15
CA PHE A 76 -9.67 16.20 19.97
C PHE A 76 -10.57 16.14 18.73
N ARG A 77 -10.24 15.25 17.80
CA ARG A 77 -10.96 15.11 16.52
C ARG A 77 -11.16 13.65 16.15
N SER A 78 -12.12 13.38 15.28
CA SER A 78 -12.34 12.03 14.75
C SER A 78 -11.40 11.76 13.58
N VAL A 79 -10.76 10.58 13.61
CA VAL A 79 -9.94 10.06 12.52
C VAL A 79 -10.37 8.64 12.19
N THR A 80 -10.51 8.33 10.91
CA THR A 80 -10.76 6.99 10.40
C THR A 80 -9.52 6.49 9.67
N VAL A 81 -8.97 5.37 10.14
CA VAL A 81 -7.82 4.70 9.55
C VAL A 81 -8.22 3.34 9.01
N THR A 82 -7.78 3.02 7.80
CA THR A 82 -7.84 1.67 7.24
C THR A 82 -6.45 1.06 7.18
N ALA A 83 -6.38 -0.27 7.26
CA ALA A 83 -5.14 -1.01 7.09
C ALA A 83 -5.42 -2.48 6.73
N TYR A 84 -4.41 -3.20 6.26
CA TYR A 84 -4.52 -4.55 5.72
C TYR A 84 -3.57 -5.55 6.39
N LYS A 85 -3.97 -6.81 6.40
CA LYS A 85 -3.15 -7.97 6.83
C LYS A 85 -2.79 -8.83 5.63
N GLY A 86 -1.59 -9.42 5.61
CA GLY A 86 -1.19 -10.32 4.52
C GLY A 86 0.28 -10.27 4.13
N LYS A 87 1.14 -9.59 4.90
CA LYS A 87 2.59 -9.56 4.67
C LYS A 87 3.30 -10.84 5.13
N GLU A 88 2.59 -11.74 5.79
CA GLU A 88 3.12 -13.01 6.26
C GLU A 88 3.40 -13.98 5.10
N GLY A 89 4.43 -14.83 5.23
CA GLY A 89 4.76 -15.87 4.26
C GLY A 89 6.03 -15.60 3.45
N SER A 90 6.42 -16.60 2.64
CA SER A 90 7.68 -16.64 1.89
C SER A 90 7.71 -15.69 0.69
N CYS A 91 8.84 -15.01 0.48
CA CYS A 91 9.14 -14.27 -0.75
C CYS A 91 9.55 -15.27 -1.85
N LEU A 92 8.75 -15.39 -2.92
CA LEU A 92 9.02 -16.28 -4.06
C LEU A 92 9.24 -15.48 -5.34
N GLU A 93 10.21 -15.92 -6.15
CA GLU A 93 10.53 -15.34 -7.46
C GLU A 93 9.62 -15.95 -8.54
N ARG A 94 8.93 -15.10 -9.30
CA ARG A 94 8.06 -15.52 -10.41
C ARG A 94 8.20 -14.62 -11.64
N ASN A 95 9.35 -13.98 -11.80
CA ASN A 95 9.73 -13.14 -12.94
C ASN A 95 8.83 -11.92 -13.17
N GLN A 96 8.21 -11.42 -12.11
CA GLN A 96 7.30 -10.27 -12.16
C GLN A 96 7.96 -8.96 -11.71
N ALA A 97 7.33 -7.85 -12.07
CA ALA A 97 7.72 -6.52 -11.64
C ALA A 97 6.50 -5.61 -11.48
N VAL A 98 6.71 -4.52 -10.75
CA VAL A 98 5.76 -3.41 -10.66
C VAL A 98 6.44 -2.13 -11.13
N ILE A 99 5.69 -1.23 -11.73
CA ILE A 99 6.14 0.12 -12.05
C ILE A 99 5.30 1.09 -11.23
N TYR A 100 5.95 1.89 -10.39
CA TYR A 100 5.28 2.99 -9.69
C TYR A 100 4.97 4.12 -10.68
N SER A 101 3.71 4.54 -10.74
CA SER A 101 3.22 5.54 -11.69
C SER A 101 3.58 6.98 -11.31
N GLY A 102 3.88 7.26 -10.04
CA GLY A 102 4.02 8.61 -9.51
C GLY A 102 2.80 9.04 -8.66
N PRO A 103 2.74 10.29 -8.18
CA PRO A 103 3.50 11.45 -8.69
C PRO A 103 4.88 11.65 -8.05
N TRP A 104 5.13 11.06 -6.88
CA TRP A 104 6.39 11.26 -6.15
C TRP A 104 7.59 10.74 -6.93
N ARG A 105 8.78 11.29 -6.65
CA ARG A 105 10.01 10.81 -7.29
C ARG A 105 10.26 9.34 -6.96
N GLU A 106 9.99 8.98 -5.71
CA GLU A 106 10.27 7.68 -5.13
C GLU A 106 9.34 7.48 -3.92
N VAL A 107 8.89 6.26 -3.68
CA VAL A 107 8.07 5.86 -2.51
C VAL A 107 8.63 4.59 -1.89
N HIS A 108 8.41 4.43 -0.59
CA HIS A 108 8.80 3.23 0.16
C HIS A 108 7.52 2.55 0.65
N ASP A 109 7.47 1.22 0.58
CA ASP A 109 6.35 0.48 1.18
C ASP A 109 6.64 0.07 2.63
N ASP A 110 5.63 -0.54 3.27
CA ASP A 110 5.68 -0.98 4.67
C ASP A 110 6.70 -2.11 4.94
N ASP A 111 7.35 -2.66 3.91
CA ASP A 111 8.39 -3.71 4.02
C ASP A 111 9.78 -3.18 3.61
N GLY A 112 9.92 -1.89 3.28
CA GLY A 112 11.17 -1.24 2.95
C GLY A 112 11.58 -1.34 1.48
N HIS A 113 10.70 -1.80 0.59
CA HIS A 113 10.96 -1.77 -0.85
C HIS A 113 10.90 -0.33 -1.35
N VAL A 114 11.80 0.03 -2.28
CA VAL A 114 11.95 1.37 -2.84
C VAL A 114 11.49 1.40 -4.29
N PHE A 115 10.46 2.18 -4.58
CA PHE A 115 9.89 2.30 -5.91
C PHE A 115 10.12 3.68 -6.52
N ARG A 116 11.06 3.76 -7.48
CA ARG A 116 11.27 4.96 -8.28
C ARG A 116 10.27 5.00 -9.44
N ARG A 117 9.60 6.14 -9.63
CA ARG A 117 8.58 6.29 -10.67
C ARG A 117 9.11 5.90 -12.07
N GLY A 118 8.30 5.16 -12.82
CA GLY A 118 8.62 4.70 -14.18
C GLY A 118 9.67 3.57 -14.26
N SER A 119 10.29 3.18 -13.15
CA SER A 119 11.26 2.08 -13.13
C SER A 119 10.55 0.75 -12.86
N PRO A 120 10.78 -0.31 -13.66
CA PRO A 120 10.25 -1.64 -13.36
C PRO A 120 11.05 -2.23 -12.20
N ILE A 121 10.45 -2.36 -11.03
CA ILE A 121 11.09 -2.93 -9.85
C ILE A 121 10.68 -4.40 -9.72
N ALA A 122 11.67 -5.27 -9.58
CA ALA A 122 11.46 -6.68 -9.29
C ALA A 122 10.86 -6.84 -7.89
N VAL A 123 9.78 -7.62 -7.80
CA VAL A 123 9.13 -7.92 -6.53
C VAL A 123 8.79 -9.40 -6.45
N CYS A 124 8.73 -9.93 -5.23
CA CYS A 124 8.25 -11.29 -5.00
C CYS A 124 6.74 -11.43 -5.27
N ASP A 125 6.24 -12.67 -5.32
CA ASP A 125 4.82 -12.95 -5.57
C ASP A 125 3.85 -12.32 -4.58
N LYS A 126 4.21 -12.37 -3.30
CA LYS A 126 3.42 -11.74 -2.24
C LYS A 126 3.30 -10.23 -2.46
N THR A 127 4.43 -9.54 -2.61
CA THR A 127 4.48 -8.08 -2.83
C THR A 127 3.78 -7.68 -4.12
N PHE A 128 3.93 -8.47 -5.20
CA PHE A 128 3.18 -8.24 -6.44
C PHE A 128 1.67 -8.33 -6.20
N GLY A 129 1.19 -9.37 -5.50
CA GLY A 129 -0.23 -9.52 -5.16
C GLY A 129 -0.77 -8.42 -4.24
N ILE A 130 0.06 -7.86 -3.37
CA ILE A 130 -0.28 -6.73 -2.49
C ILE A 130 -0.40 -5.44 -3.31
N LEU A 131 0.64 -5.08 -4.07
CA LEU A 131 0.73 -3.79 -4.75
C LEU A 131 -0.20 -3.68 -5.97
N THR A 132 -0.68 -4.80 -6.50
CA THR A 132 -1.65 -4.83 -7.61
C THR A 132 -3.11 -4.76 -7.14
N ARG A 133 -3.34 -4.54 -5.83
CA ARG A 133 -4.67 -4.39 -5.21
C ARG A 133 -4.77 -3.07 -4.46
N GLU A 134 -5.97 -2.70 -4.06
CA GLU A 134 -6.20 -1.55 -3.17
C GLU A 134 -5.42 -1.73 -1.85
N PRO A 135 -4.83 -0.65 -1.31
CA PRO A 135 -4.98 0.75 -1.71
C PRO A 135 -3.96 1.22 -2.77
N TYR A 136 -3.09 0.35 -3.27
CA TYR A 136 -1.96 0.72 -4.12
C TYR A 136 -2.26 0.70 -5.62
N ALA A 137 -3.24 -0.09 -6.06
CA ALA A 137 -3.49 -0.41 -7.47
C ALA A 137 -3.57 0.81 -8.40
N SER A 138 -4.14 1.92 -7.93
CA SER A 138 -4.27 3.16 -8.70
C SER A 138 -2.92 3.81 -9.07
N GLN A 139 -1.87 3.53 -8.31
CA GLN A 139 -0.52 4.08 -8.49
C GLN A 139 0.50 3.05 -9.01
N ILE A 140 0.06 1.84 -9.34
CA ILE A 140 0.93 0.73 -9.74
C ILE A 140 0.53 0.21 -11.10
N VAL A 141 1.49 0.12 -12.02
CA VAL A 141 1.36 -0.63 -13.26
C VAL A 141 1.96 -2.01 -13.05
N ALA A 142 1.10 -3.04 -13.12
CA ALA A 142 1.50 -4.43 -13.02
C ALA A 142 2.27 -4.88 -14.27
N VAL A 143 3.42 -5.53 -14.09
CA VAL A 143 4.19 -6.17 -15.17
C VAL A 143 4.28 -7.67 -14.88
N PRO A 144 3.24 -8.46 -15.23
CA PRO A 144 3.29 -9.91 -15.06
C PRO A 144 4.30 -10.55 -16.02
N PRO A 145 4.81 -11.74 -15.69
CA PRO A 145 5.64 -12.49 -16.62
C PRO A 145 4.79 -12.99 -17.79
N ARG A 146 5.40 -13.13 -18.97
CA ARG A 146 4.77 -13.79 -20.12
C ARG A 146 4.51 -15.27 -19.88
N ILE A 147 5.45 -15.93 -19.21
CA ILE A 147 5.38 -17.33 -18.82
C ILE A 147 5.55 -17.35 -17.30
N GLY A 148 4.48 -17.66 -16.59
CA GLY A 148 4.50 -17.73 -15.13
C GLY A 148 5.26 -18.95 -14.63
N ILE A 149 5.97 -18.79 -13.51
CA ILE A 149 6.54 -19.91 -12.75
C ILE A 149 5.46 -20.42 -11.78
N PRO A 150 5.15 -21.73 -11.77
CA PRO A 150 4.30 -22.35 -10.74
C PRO A 150 4.88 -22.11 -9.33
N VAL A 151 4.04 -22.13 -8.30
CA VAL A 151 4.48 -21.80 -6.92
C VAL A 151 5.42 -22.87 -6.38
N GLU A 152 5.17 -24.12 -6.74
CA GLU A 152 5.96 -25.31 -6.41
C GLU A 152 7.37 -25.28 -7.01
N ASP A 153 7.55 -24.60 -8.14
CA ASP A 153 8.83 -24.47 -8.86
C ASP A 153 9.53 -23.14 -8.54
N ALA A 154 8.90 -22.26 -7.78
CA ALA A 154 9.42 -20.94 -7.48
C ALA A 154 10.53 -21.00 -6.42
N ILE A 155 11.62 -20.29 -6.68
CA ILE A 155 12.75 -20.17 -5.76
C ILE A 155 12.56 -19.00 -4.80
N PRO A 156 13.28 -18.96 -3.66
CA PRO A 156 13.29 -17.80 -2.79
C PRO A 156 13.72 -16.52 -3.52
N PHE A 157 12.98 -15.44 -3.29
CA PHE A 157 13.33 -14.10 -3.77
C PHE A 157 13.93 -13.28 -2.63
N ASP A 158 15.05 -12.62 -2.91
CA ASP A 158 15.64 -11.67 -1.97
C ASP A 158 14.88 -10.34 -2.03
N CYS A 159 13.98 -10.14 -1.07
CA CYS A 159 13.15 -8.95 -0.92
C CYS A 159 13.93 -7.72 -0.41
N GLY A 160 15.21 -7.85 -0.05
CA GLY A 160 16.03 -6.75 0.48
C GLY A 160 16.31 -5.64 -0.55
N PRO A 161 17.03 -5.93 -1.66
CA PRO A 161 17.21 -4.95 -2.71
C PRO A 161 15.89 -4.74 -3.48
N SER A 162 15.67 -3.52 -3.98
CA SER A 162 14.62 -3.21 -4.97
C SER A 162 15.22 -3.10 -6.37
N PRO A 163 15.72 -4.20 -6.97
CA PRO A 163 16.48 -4.11 -8.20
C PRO A 163 15.55 -3.80 -9.38
N VAL A 164 16.08 -3.03 -10.34
CA VAL A 164 15.39 -2.81 -11.61
C VAL A 164 15.29 -4.12 -12.36
N ARG A 165 14.07 -4.55 -12.69
CA ARG A 165 13.80 -5.76 -13.44
C ARG A 165 14.18 -5.57 -14.90
N HIS A 166 15.13 -6.37 -15.37
CA HIS A 166 15.46 -6.41 -16.78
C HIS A 166 14.28 -6.95 -17.61
N PRO A 167 13.85 -6.28 -18.71
CA PRO A 167 12.67 -6.69 -19.48
C PRO A 167 12.71 -8.11 -20.08
N ARG A 168 13.91 -8.69 -20.27
CA ARG A 168 14.05 -10.09 -20.73
C ARG A 168 13.56 -11.11 -19.71
N VAL A 169 13.60 -10.77 -18.41
CA VAL A 169 13.13 -11.67 -17.36
C VAL A 169 11.61 -11.80 -17.42
N THR A 170 10.89 -10.68 -17.54
CA THR A 170 9.41 -10.70 -17.65
C THR A 170 8.95 -11.27 -18.99
N LYS A 171 9.71 -11.09 -20.08
CA LYS A 171 9.34 -11.60 -21.42
C LYS A 171 9.71 -13.07 -21.65
N GLY A 172 10.66 -13.62 -20.90
CA GLY A 172 11.38 -14.86 -21.20
C GLY A 172 12.71 -14.57 -21.92
N LEU A 173 13.78 -15.27 -21.53
CA LEU A 173 15.15 -14.98 -22.01
C LEU A 173 15.31 -15.13 -23.52
N ASP A 174 14.52 -16.01 -24.12
CA ASP A 174 14.52 -16.36 -25.55
C ASP A 174 13.44 -15.63 -26.36
N TYR A 175 12.74 -14.67 -25.76
CA TYR A 175 11.70 -13.93 -26.47
C TYR A 175 12.29 -13.00 -27.54
N ALA A 176 12.02 -13.32 -28.82
CA ALA A 176 12.47 -12.55 -29.99
C ALA A 176 11.31 -12.13 -30.92
N GLY A 177 10.09 -11.98 -30.38
CA GLY A 177 8.91 -11.65 -31.19
C GLY A 177 9.00 -10.27 -31.85
N THR A 178 8.63 -10.19 -33.13
CA THR A 178 8.52 -8.94 -33.90
C THR A 178 7.11 -8.85 -34.47
N THR A 179 6.40 -7.75 -34.19
CA THR A 179 5.08 -7.47 -34.76
C THR A 179 5.23 -6.53 -35.95
N GLN A 180 4.52 -6.80 -37.04
CA GLN A 180 4.40 -5.84 -38.14
C GLN A 180 3.48 -4.69 -37.75
N GLU A 181 3.78 -3.47 -38.22
CA GLU A 181 2.87 -2.33 -38.05
C GLU A 181 1.51 -2.65 -38.68
N ARG A 182 0.44 -2.51 -37.90
CA ARG A 182 -0.90 -2.52 -38.46
C ARG A 182 -1.04 -1.29 -39.36
N ARG A 183 -1.01 -1.48 -40.68
CA ARG A 183 -1.40 -0.43 -41.63
C ARG A 183 -2.84 -0.04 -41.29
N SER A 184 -3.04 1.17 -40.78
CA SER A 184 -4.36 1.77 -40.64
C SER A 184 -4.96 1.86 -42.04
N ALA A 185 -5.98 1.05 -42.32
CA ALA A 185 -6.75 1.14 -43.55
C ALA A 185 -7.64 2.38 -43.46
N CYS A 186 -7.04 3.56 -43.53
CA CYS A 186 -7.74 4.77 -43.94
C CYS A 186 -7.49 4.90 -45.43
N GLY A 187 -8.27 4.18 -46.23
CA GLY A 187 -8.38 4.44 -47.67
C GLY A 187 -9.11 5.78 -47.87
N PRO A 188 -8.81 6.53 -48.94
CA PRO A 188 -9.42 7.84 -49.19
C PRO A 188 -10.91 7.78 -49.59
N ASP A 189 -11.56 6.61 -49.58
CA ASP A 189 -12.91 6.40 -50.12
C ASP A 189 -13.97 5.95 -49.10
N GLU A 190 -13.70 5.98 -47.80
CA GLU A 190 -14.75 5.84 -46.79
C GLU A 190 -15.08 7.20 -46.20
N GLY A 191 -16.10 7.84 -46.79
CA GLY A 191 -16.69 9.07 -46.28
C GLY A 191 -17.13 8.89 -44.84
N CYS A 192 -16.49 9.64 -43.93
CA CYS A 192 -17.06 9.93 -42.63
C CYS A 192 -18.35 10.73 -42.84
N CYS A 193 -19.49 10.07 -42.62
CA CYS A 193 -20.75 10.68 -42.22
C CYS A 193 -20.90 10.54 -40.71
#